data_AF-A0A1N7D4J5-F1
#
_entry.id   AF-A0A1N7D4J5-F1
#
_cell.length_a   1.000
_cell.length_b   1.000
_cell.length_c   1.000
_cell.angle_alpha   90.00
_cell.angle_beta   90.00
_cell.angle_gamma   90.00
#
_symmetry.space_group_name_H-M   'P 1'
#
loop_
_entity.id
_entity.type
_entity.pdbx_description
1 polymer ?
#
loop_
_entity_poly.entity_id
_entity_poly.type
_entity_poly.pdbx_seq_one_letter_code
_entity_poly.pdbx_strand_id
1 'polypeptide(L)'
;MNYVTVIYLVNLILYAMYFFGRTGSEVEVSGMDYAVSGTLSLFLIFAGYLNAKKRMIYRTVLWMFFVNVFLFVCSGLFDQFGNDFNILSTGNSDSFLFTLALIVYNGYLFPLTVILEGSGLSLIIPVVLSFILPSLGYLIGKRIYTNNQNPTEL
;
A
#
# COMPACT_ATOMS: atom_id res chain seq x y z
N MET A 1 8.83 -16.51 1.95
CA MET A 1 7.93 -15.35 1.92
C MET A 1 8.72 -14.14 1.44
N ASN A 2 8.15 -13.30 0.59
CA ASN A 2 8.82 -12.12 0.04
C ASN A 2 8.97 -11.04 1.14
N TYR A 3 10.14 -10.37 1.22
CA TYR A 3 10.39 -9.23 2.11
C TYR A 3 9.36 -8.10 1.97
N VAL A 4 8.87 -7.82 0.77
CA VAL A 4 7.79 -6.85 0.52
C VAL A 4 6.51 -7.27 1.24
N THR A 5 6.11 -8.54 1.16
CA THR A 5 4.92 -9.05 1.86
C THR A 5 5.08 -8.97 3.37
N VAL A 6 6.26 -9.33 3.90
CA VAL A 6 6.53 -9.24 5.34
C VAL A 6 6.46 -7.79 5.80
N ILE A 7 7.09 -6.86 5.07
CA ILE A 7 7.05 -5.43 5.43
C ILE A 7 5.65 -4.84 5.28
N TYR A 8 4.84 -5.28 4.31
CA TYR A 8 3.43 -4.89 4.25
C TYR A 8 2.66 -5.28 5.51
N LEU A 9 2.84 -6.51 6.00
CA LEU A 9 2.19 -6.98 7.23
C LEU A 9 2.70 -6.23 8.45
N VAL A 10 4.01 -5.98 8.53
CA VAL A 10 4.60 -5.18 9.60
C VAL A 10 4.05 -3.75 9.57
N ASN A 11 3.95 -3.13 8.40
CA ASN A 11 3.38 -1.80 8.24
C ASN A 11 1.93 -1.74 8.69
N LEU A 12 1.14 -2.78 8.39
CA LEU A 12 -0.25 -2.89 8.84
C LEU A 12 -0.32 -2.95 10.38
N ILE A 13 0.52 -3.75 11.01
CA ILE A 13 0.57 -3.88 12.48
C ILE A 13 1.05 -2.58 13.14
N LEU A 14 2.13 -1.97 12.62
CA LEU A 14 2.68 -0.72 13.12
C LEU A 14 1.66 0.42 13.01
N TYR A 15 0.99 0.51 11.86
CA TYR A 15 -0.06 1.50 11.65
C TYR A 15 -1.26 1.26 12.58
N ALA A 16 -1.68 0.00 12.76
CA ALA A 16 -2.75 -0.34 13.70
C ALA A 16 -2.39 0.05 15.14
N MET A 17 -1.17 -0.25 15.61
CA MET A 17 -0.72 0.16 16.94
C MET A 17 -0.69 1.68 17.10
N TYR A 18 -0.22 2.40 16.08
CA TYR A 18 -0.24 3.86 16.08
C TYR A 18 -1.67 4.42 16.13
N PHE A 19 -2.57 3.86 15.32
CA PHE A 19 -3.97 4.27 15.24
C PHE A 19 -4.72 4.00 16.55
N PHE A 20 -4.60 2.79 17.13
CA PHE A 20 -5.21 2.46 18.43
C PHE A 20 -4.58 3.23 19.61
N GLY A 21 -3.32 3.66 19.48
CA GLY A 21 -2.64 4.50 20.47
C GLY A 21 -3.10 5.96 20.47
N ARG A 22 -3.75 6.45 19.40
CA ARG A 22 -4.41 7.76 19.39
C ARG A 22 -5.73 7.67 20.17
N THR A 23 -5.67 7.79 21.49
CA THR A 23 -6.85 8.08 22.32
C THR A 23 -7.23 9.56 22.16
N GLY A 24 -7.95 9.92 21.09
CA GLY A 24 -8.49 11.28 20.95
C GLY A 24 -8.76 11.72 19.51
N SER A 25 -10.06 11.98 19.26
CA SER A 25 -10.69 12.77 18.19
C SER A 25 -10.13 12.68 16.76
N GLU A 26 -10.94 12.01 15.96
CA GLU A 26 -11.27 12.19 14.56
C GLU A 26 -10.79 13.51 13.88
N VAL A 27 -10.38 13.35 12.62
CA VAL A 27 -10.33 14.33 11.52
C VAL A 27 -9.08 15.22 11.36
N GLU A 28 -8.31 15.55 12.40
CA GLU A 28 -7.10 16.37 12.19
C GLU A 28 -5.86 15.52 11.84
N VAL A 29 -5.53 15.50 10.54
CA VAL A 29 -4.25 14.99 10.02
C VAL A 29 -3.12 15.86 10.58
N SER A 30 -2.37 15.29 11.51
CA SER A 30 -1.23 15.93 12.18
C SER A 30 0.04 15.77 11.33
N GLY A 31 1.01 16.67 11.50
CA GLY A 31 2.36 16.52 10.96
C GLY A 31 3.01 15.17 11.32
N MET A 32 2.61 14.58 12.45
CA MET A 32 3.08 13.26 12.88
C MET A 32 2.53 12.13 12.00
N ASP A 33 1.31 12.26 11.46
CA ASP A 33 0.73 11.25 10.57
C ASP A 33 1.48 11.18 9.23
N TYR A 34 1.91 12.34 8.71
CA TYR A 34 2.79 12.39 7.52
C TYR A 34 4.16 11.78 7.80
N ALA A 35 4.73 12.00 8.99
CA ALA A 35 6.02 11.41 9.37
C ALA A 35 5.93 9.87 9.47
N VAL A 36 4.87 9.36 10.09
CA VAL A 36 4.59 7.92 10.18
C VAL A 36 4.36 7.32 8.79
N SER A 37 3.50 7.95 7.98
CA SER A 37 3.23 7.54 6.60
C SER A 37 4.49 7.49 5.72
N GLY A 38 5.33 8.54 5.81
CA GLY A 38 6.61 8.60 5.12
C GLY A 38 7.57 7.49 5.56
N THR A 39 7.66 7.23 6.86
CA THR A 39 8.52 6.18 7.43
C THR A 39 8.09 4.78 6.95
N LEU A 40 6.80 4.48 6.98
CA LEU A 40 6.25 3.20 6.50
C LEU A 40 6.44 3.04 4.99
N SER A 41 6.34 4.13 4.22
CA SER A 41 6.62 4.14 2.78
C SER A 41 8.11 3.86 2.49
N LEU A 42 9.02 4.39 3.30
CA LEU A 42 10.45 4.09 3.20
C LEU A 42 10.74 2.61 3.49
N PHE A 43 10.03 1.99 4.45
CA PHE A 43 10.16 0.54 4.67
C PHE A 43 9.77 -0.26 3.43
N LEU A 44 8.74 0.13 2.69
CA LEU A 44 8.34 -0.54 1.44
C LEU A 44 9.41 -0.42 0.34
N ILE A 45 10.01 0.76 0.20
CA ILE A 45 11.15 0.96 -0.71
C ILE A 45 12.32 0.06 -0.27
N PHE A 46 12.62 0.02 1.03
CA PHE A 46 13.67 -0.84 1.56
C PHE A 46 13.38 -2.33 1.33
N ALA A 47 12.12 -2.75 1.44
CA ALA A 47 11.69 -4.12 1.16
C ALA A 47 11.96 -4.51 -0.31
N GLY A 48 11.64 -3.61 -1.24
CA GLY A 48 11.97 -3.77 -2.66
C GLY A 48 13.47 -3.92 -2.88
N TYR A 49 14.28 -3.10 -2.20
CA TYR A 49 15.73 -3.18 -2.24
C TYR A 49 16.27 -4.53 -1.72
N LEU A 50 15.76 -5.01 -0.58
CA LEU A 50 16.14 -6.30 -0.01
C LEU A 50 15.84 -7.47 -0.94
N ASN A 51 14.70 -7.42 -1.63
CA ASN A 51 14.35 -8.41 -2.65
C ASN A 51 15.37 -8.48 -3.78
N ALA A 52 15.76 -7.32 -4.32
CA ALA A 52 16.76 -7.25 -5.37
C ALA A 52 18.13 -7.75 -4.88
N LYS A 53 18.53 -7.36 -3.66
CA LYS A 53 19.74 -7.85 -2.98
C LYS A 53 19.79 -9.38 -2.87
N LYS A 54 18.65 -10.00 -2.60
CA LYS A 54 18.52 -11.47 -2.50
C LYS A 54 18.24 -12.16 -3.85
N ARG A 55 18.36 -11.43 -4.97
CA ARG A 55 18.12 -11.92 -6.34
C ARG A 55 16.75 -12.59 -6.51
N MET A 56 15.75 -12.12 -5.77
CA MET A 56 14.39 -12.63 -5.92
C MET A 56 13.77 -12.13 -7.24
N ILE A 57 12.92 -12.96 -7.85
CA ILE A 57 12.25 -12.63 -9.11
C ILE A 57 11.35 -11.40 -8.90
N TYR A 58 11.43 -10.41 -9.79
CA TYR A 58 10.63 -9.18 -9.74
C TYR A 58 9.13 -9.41 -9.52
N ARG A 59 8.57 -10.49 -10.09
CA ARG A 59 7.18 -10.92 -9.87
C ARG A 59 6.78 -10.97 -8.40
N THR A 60 7.70 -11.33 -7.51
CA THR A 60 7.42 -11.37 -6.08
C THR A 60 7.08 -9.98 -5.54
N VAL A 61 7.81 -8.94 -5.94
CA VAL A 61 7.61 -7.54 -5.51
C VAL A 61 6.19 -7.04 -5.86
N LEU A 62 5.64 -7.50 -6.98
CA LEU A 62 4.33 -7.10 -7.49
C LEU A 62 3.14 -7.77 -6.83
N TRP A 63 3.36 -8.77 -5.97
CA TRP A 63 2.25 -9.57 -5.45
C TRP A 63 1.25 -8.75 -4.64
N MET A 64 1.75 -7.81 -3.84
CA MET A 64 0.89 -6.91 -3.05
C MET A 64 0.16 -5.88 -3.92
N PHE A 65 0.76 -5.47 -5.03
CA PHE A 65 0.07 -4.63 -6.02
C PHE A 65 -1.12 -5.38 -6.63
N PHE A 66 -0.97 -6.64 -7.01
CA PHE A 66 -2.09 -7.43 -7.53
C PHE A 66 -3.21 -7.62 -6.51
N VAL A 67 -2.88 -7.81 -5.23
CA VAL A 67 -3.89 -7.87 -4.15
C VAL A 67 -4.66 -6.54 -4.05
N ASN A 68 -3.96 -5.41 -4.09
CA ASN A 68 -4.60 -4.08 -4.06
C ASN A 68 -5.44 -3.80 -5.31
N VAL A 69 -4.99 -4.20 -6.51
CA VAL A 69 -5.77 -4.10 -7.75
C VAL A 69 -7.01 -4.98 -7.66
N PHE A 70 -6.90 -6.20 -7.14
CA PHE A 70 -8.04 -7.08 -6.94
C PHE A 70 -9.07 -6.45 -5.98
N LEU A 71 -8.63 -5.92 -4.83
CA LEU A 71 -9.51 -5.23 -3.89
C LEU A 71 -10.17 -3.99 -4.51
N PHE A 72 -9.44 -3.23 -5.32
CA PHE A 72 -9.95 -2.06 -6.03
C PHE A 72 -10.98 -2.43 -7.11
N VAL A 73 -10.74 -3.49 -7.88
CA VAL A 73 -11.70 -3.99 -8.86
C VAL A 73 -12.93 -4.54 -8.15
N CYS A 74 -12.77 -5.24 -7.02
CA CYS A 74 -13.88 -5.67 -6.20
C CYS A 74 -14.69 -4.46 -5.68
N SER A 75 -14.06 -3.40 -5.16
CA SER A 75 -14.83 -2.22 -4.75
C SER A 75 -15.60 -1.59 -5.93
N GLY A 76 -14.99 -1.46 -7.11
CA GLY A 76 -15.69 -0.90 -8.27
C GLY A 76 -16.80 -1.80 -8.84
N LEU A 77 -16.57 -3.11 -8.91
CA LEU A 77 -17.57 -4.07 -9.41
C LEU A 77 -18.72 -4.25 -8.41
N PHE A 78 -18.44 -4.32 -7.11
CA PHE A 78 -19.48 -4.45 -6.09
C PHE A 78 -20.24 -3.15 -5.86
N ASP A 79 -19.74 -1.98 -6.25
CA ASP A 79 -20.58 -0.77 -6.38
C ASP A 79 -21.64 -0.94 -7.48
N GLN A 80 -21.28 -1.49 -8.64
CA GLN A 80 -22.21 -1.66 -9.76
C GLN A 80 -23.17 -2.84 -9.58
N PHE A 81 -22.72 -3.95 -8.99
CA PHE A 81 -23.55 -5.15 -8.73
C PHE A 81 -24.21 -5.16 -7.34
N GLY A 82 -23.75 -4.35 -6.40
CA GLY A 82 -24.23 -4.30 -5.01
C GLY A 82 -25.57 -3.58 -4.83
N ASN A 83 -26.08 -2.91 -5.87
CA ASN A 83 -27.46 -2.39 -5.86
C ASN A 83 -28.50 -3.53 -5.77
N ASP A 84 -28.18 -4.73 -6.28
CA ASP A 84 -29.07 -5.91 -6.25
C ASP A 84 -28.69 -6.92 -5.15
N PHE A 85 -27.43 -6.93 -4.67
CA PHE A 85 -26.95 -7.82 -3.61
C PHE A 85 -26.87 -7.11 -2.25
N ASN A 86 -28.04 -6.96 -1.63
CA ASN A 86 -28.29 -6.31 -0.32
C ASN A 86 -27.75 -7.08 0.92
N ILE A 87 -26.65 -7.83 0.79
CA ILE A 87 -25.97 -8.54 1.92
C ILE A 87 -24.61 -7.90 2.26
N LEU A 88 -24.04 -7.08 1.37
CA LEU A 88 -22.75 -6.40 1.55
C LEU A 88 -22.83 -4.87 1.37
N SER A 89 -24.03 -4.35 1.08
CA SER A 89 -24.34 -2.94 0.84
C SER A 89 -25.14 -2.42 2.02
N THR A 90 -24.59 -1.46 2.76
CA THR A 90 -25.33 -0.82 3.85
C THR A 90 -26.09 0.37 3.27
N GLY A 91 -27.27 0.14 2.71
CA GLY A 91 -28.32 1.14 2.44
C GLY A 91 -27.99 2.40 1.61
N ASN A 92 -26.75 2.58 1.15
CA ASN A 92 -26.28 3.79 0.48
C ASN A 92 -25.10 3.44 -0.44
N SER A 93 -25.40 2.74 -1.54
CA SER A 93 -24.64 2.56 -2.80
C SER A 93 -23.15 2.19 -2.80
N ASP A 94 -22.48 2.07 -1.65
CA ASP A 94 -21.03 1.90 -1.60
C ASP A 94 -20.67 0.53 -1.01
N SER A 95 -19.80 -0.20 -1.71
CA SER A 95 -19.23 -1.49 -1.33
C SER A 95 -18.26 -1.38 -0.13
N PHE A 96 -18.82 -1.00 1.02
CA PHE A 96 -18.14 -0.59 2.25
C PHE A 96 -17.00 -1.52 2.69
N LEU A 97 -17.19 -2.85 2.64
CA LEU A 97 -16.18 -3.80 3.14
C LEU A 97 -14.91 -3.87 2.28
N PHE A 98 -15.03 -3.78 0.95
CA PHE A 98 -13.86 -3.82 0.06
C PHE A 98 -13.11 -2.49 0.08
N THR A 99 -13.85 -1.38 0.13
CA THR A 99 -13.28 -0.04 0.33
C THR A 99 -12.56 0.06 1.68
N LEU A 100 -13.18 -0.43 2.76
CA LEU A 100 -12.57 -0.49 4.09
C LEU A 100 -11.32 -1.38 4.07
N ALA A 101 -11.37 -2.55 3.44
CA ALA A 101 -10.21 -3.41 3.30
C ALA A 101 -9.08 -2.71 2.55
N LEU A 102 -9.37 -2.04 1.43
CA LEU A 102 -8.37 -1.29 0.66
C LEU A 102 -7.74 -0.15 1.48
N ILE A 103 -8.55 0.57 2.27
CA ILE A 103 -8.08 1.63 3.18
C ILE A 103 -7.20 1.04 4.28
N VAL A 104 -7.60 -0.06 4.92
CA VAL A 104 -6.84 -0.72 5.98
C VAL A 104 -5.51 -1.27 5.43
N TYR A 105 -5.55 -1.95 4.27
CA TYR A 105 -4.35 -2.49 3.62
C TYR A 105 -3.35 -1.41 3.20
N ASN A 106 -3.84 -0.20 2.93
CA ASN A 106 -3.02 0.95 2.58
C ASN A 106 -3.01 2.02 3.68
N GLY A 107 -3.25 1.63 4.94
CA GLY A 107 -3.29 2.57 6.07
C GLY A 107 -2.00 3.38 6.24
N TYR A 108 -0.87 2.84 5.78
CA TYR A 108 0.39 3.60 5.72
C TYR A 108 0.34 4.85 4.82
N LEU A 109 -0.67 5.00 3.95
CA LEU A 109 -0.92 6.17 3.10
C LEU A 109 -2.11 7.01 3.58
N PHE A 110 -2.63 6.74 4.78
CA PHE A 110 -3.83 7.36 5.30
C PHE A 110 -3.89 8.90 5.20
N PRO A 111 -2.83 9.67 5.54
CA PRO A 111 -2.86 11.13 5.37
C PRO A 111 -3.18 11.56 3.95
N LEU A 112 -2.63 10.83 2.97
CA LEU A 112 -2.84 11.08 1.55
C LEU A 112 -4.29 10.72 1.16
N THR A 113 -4.78 9.57 1.63
CA THR A 113 -6.17 9.13 1.39
C THR A 113 -7.20 10.14 1.91
N VAL A 114 -6.96 10.73 3.08
CA VAL A 114 -7.85 11.76 3.69
C VAL A 114 -7.85 13.06 2.89
N ILE A 115 -6.69 13.55 2.44
CA ILE A 115 -6.61 14.77 1.61
C ILE A 115 -7.37 14.59 0.28
N LEU A 116 -7.34 13.38 -0.27
CA LEU A 116 -7.93 13.04 -1.56
C LEU A 116 -9.37 12.52 -1.45
N GLU A 117 -9.94 12.53 -0.24
CA GLU A 117 -11.31 12.10 0.02
C GLU A 117 -12.31 12.92 -0.83
N GLY A 118 -13.30 12.24 -1.42
CA GLY A 118 -14.28 12.84 -2.34
C GLY A 118 -13.84 13.00 -3.81
N SER A 119 -12.56 12.78 -4.15
CA SER A 119 -12.06 12.94 -5.53
C SER A 119 -12.01 11.64 -6.37
N GLY A 120 -12.38 10.49 -5.79
CA GLY A 120 -12.18 9.16 -6.39
C GLY A 120 -10.71 8.71 -6.49
N LEU A 121 -9.77 9.66 -6.45
CA LEU A 121 -8.32 9.41 -6.44
C LEU A 121 -7.84 8.82 -5.10
N SER A 122 -8.62 8.94 -4.03
CA SER A 122 -8.33 8.35 -2.71
C SER A 122 -8.19 6.82 -2.77
N LEU A 123 -8.79 6.16 -3.76
CA LEU A 123 -8.66 4.71 -3.97
C LEU A 123 -7.58 4.37 -5.02
N ILE A 124 -7.42 5.20 -6.04
CA ILE A 124 -6.48 4.96 -7.15
C ILE A 124 -5.03 5.17 -6.69
N ILE A 125 -4.76 6.26 -5.95
CA ILE A 125 -3.41 6.63 -5.55
C ILE A 125 -2.75 5.58 -4.65
N PRO A 126 -3.43 5.01 -3.63
CA PRO A 126 -2.88 3.93 -2.84
C PRO A 126 -2.51 2.69 -3.66
N VAL A 127 -3.35 2.31 -4.63
CA VAL A 127 -3.08 1.19 -5.54
C VAL A 127 -1.83 1.48 -6.38
N VAL A 128 -1.71 2.69 -6.93
CA VAL A 128 -0.53 3.10 -7.72
C VAL A 128 0.73 3.14 -6.86
N LEU A 129 0.66 3.71 -5.66
CA LEU A 129 1.81 3.78 -4.74
C LEU A 129 2.25 2.40 -4.26
N SER A 130 1.31 1.46 -4.11
CA SER A 130 1.62 0.07 -3.78
C SER A 130 2.46 -0.64 -4.83
N PHE A 131 2.41 -0.16 -6.08
CA PHE A 131 3.31 -0.58 -7.17
C PHE A 131 4.61 0.21 -7.17
N ILE A 132 4.54 1.55 -7.10
CA ILE A 132 5.69 2.43 -7.28
C ILE A 132 6.72 2.22 -6.17
N LEU A 133 6.30 2.22 -4.89
CA LEU A 133 7.23 2.19 -3.76
C LEU A 133 8.11 0.92 -3.76
N PRO A 134 7.55 -0.31 -3.85
CA PRO A 134 8.37 -1.51 -3.86
C PRO A 134 9.19 -1.65 -5.15
N SER A 135 8.66 -1.18 -6.29
CA SER A 135 9.36 -1.24 -7.58
C SER A 135 10.57 -0.30 -7.62
N LEU A 136 10.45 0.91 -7.10
CA LEU A 136 11.58 1.84 -6.95
C LEU A 136 12.69 1.22 -6.10
N GLY A 137 12.32 0.64 -4.96
CA GLY A 137 13.24 -0.10 -4.10
C GLY A 137 13.98 -1.21 -4.84
N TYR A 138 13.24 -2.02 -5.59
CA TYR A 138 13.81 -3.11 -6.37
C TYR A 138 14.74 -2.63 -7.48
N LEU A 139 14.39 -1.56 -8.19
CA LEU A 139 15.24 -0.97 -9.24
C LEU A 139 16.54 -0.41 -8.67
N ILE A 140 16.48 0.30 -7.54
CA ILE A 140 17.66 0.80 -6.82
C ILE A 140 18.56 -0.38 -6.43
N GLY A 141 17.99 -1.42 -5.82
CA GLY A 141 18.74 -2.61 -5.42
C GLY A 141 19.37 -3.34 -6.61
N LYS A 142 18.63 -3.48 -7.71
CA LYS A 142 19.15 -4.11 -8.93
C LYS A 142 20.30 -3.31 -9.52
N ARG A 143 20.17 -1.98 -9.66
CA ARG A 143 21.23 -1.12 -10.21
C ARG A 143 22.51 -1.20 -9.37
N ILE A 144 22.41 -1.11 -8.04
CA ILE A 144 23.57 -1.17 -7.14
C ILE A 144 24.24 -2.55 -7.19
N TYR A 145 23.45 -3.63 -7.13
CA TYR A 145 24.00 -4.98 -7.16
C TYR A 145 24.60 -5.33 -8.51
N THR A 146 23.94 -4.99 -9.62
CA THR A 146 24.49 -5.20 -10.97
C THR A 146 25.80 -4.43 -11.17
N ASN A 147 25.90 -3.19 -10.69
CA ASN A 147 27.15 -2.41 -10.79
C ASN A 147 28.29 -3.03 -9.97
N ASN A 148 27.99 -3.60 -8.80
CA ASN A 148 28.97 -4.32 -7.99
C ASN A 148 29.39 -5.68 -8.56
N GLN A 149 28.69 -6.22 -9.56
CA GLN A 149 29.06 -7.48 -10.23
C GLN A 149 29.86 -7.27 -11.53
N ASN A 150 29.98 -6.01 -11.99
CA ASN A 150 30.87 -5.61 -13.08
C ASN A 150 31.99 -4.66 -12.58
N PRO A 151 32.90 -5.06 -11.66
CA PRO A 151 33.98 -4.17 -11.24
C PRO A 151 35.12 -4.03 -12.27
N THR A 152 35.10 -4.74 -13.41
CA THR A 152 36.26 -4.81 -14.31
C THR A 152 35.84 -4.78 -15.78
N GLU A 153 35.70 -3.57 -16.32
CA GLU A 153 36.11 -3.20 -17.68
C GLU A 153 36.65 -1.77 -17.60
N LEU A 154 37.83 -1.63 -16.99
CA LEU A 154 38.65 -0.41 -17.02
C LEU A 154 40.12 -0.80 -16.91
#